data_AF-A0A922Z9D6-F1
#
_entry.id   AF-A0A922Z9D6-F1
#
_cell.length_a   1.000
_cell.length_b   1.000
_cell.length_c   1.000
_cell.angle_alpha   90.00
_cell.angle_beta   90.00
_cell.angle_gamma   90.00
#
_symmetry.space_group_name_H-M   'P 1'
#
loop_
_entity.id
_entity.type
_entity.pdbx_description
1 polymer ?
#
loop_
_entity_poly.entity_id
_entity_poly.type
_entity_poly.pdbx_seq_one_letter_code
_entity_poly.pdbx_strand_id
1 'polypeptide(L)'
;MTSRERLVTVARGGTPDQSPTIGQDALLVPLDRIVATLASNPDQAVLAVIPSPLTVALKQDLDIFNELESDPEAGNQTLDRLVATTQVAINDALHAGADGICYLIEGASPDVSTPMQYGGFFLERDREILAAITDARFNLIAIAGTSEPYIDFVSDLPAHAFAWQTESGWTPARVAELRTGALAANHSEAHIQFSNSAFEQMRHTQEANAKS
;
A
#
# COMPACT_ATOMS: atom_id res chain seq x y z
N MET A 1 -6.50 -25.06 -1.16
CA MET A 1 -7.09 -23.72 -1.14
C MET A 1 -6.75 -23.03 -2.45
N THR A 2 -7.63 -22.17 -2.97
CA THR A 2 -7.29 -21.27 -4.10
C THR A 2 -6.30 -20.21 -3.64
N SER A 3 -5.66 -19.52 -4.59
CA SER A 3 -4.76 -18.40 -4.31
C SER A 3 -5.44 -17.31 -3.48
N ARG A 4 -6.66 -16.94 -3.85
CA ARG A 4 -7.49 -15.99 -3.10
C ARG A 4 -7.82 -16.46 -1.68
N GLU A 5 -8.17 -17.74 -1.52
CA GLU A 5 -8.46 -18.31 -0.19
C GLU A 5 -7.25 -18.25 0.75
N ARG A 6 -6.03 -18.49 0.24
CA ARG A 6 -4.81 -18.39 1.06
C ARG A 6 -4.62 -16.99 1.64
N LEU A 7 -4.79 -15.95 0.82
CA LEU A 7 -4.67 -14.56 1.27
C LEU A 7 -5.72 -14.20 2.32
N VAL A 8 -6.97 -14.60 2.10
CA VAL A 8 -8.06 -14.36 3.06
C VAL A 8 -7.81 -15.10 4.38
N THR A 9 -7.30 -16.34 4.33
CA THR A 9 -6.95 -17.09 5.53
C THR A 9 -5.84 -16.40 6.32
N VAL A 10 -4.77 -15.96 5.64
CA VAL A 10 -3.66 -15.24 6.29
C VAL A 10 -4.12 -13.89 6.85
N ALA A 11 -4.95 -13.15 6.14
CA ALA A 11 -5.55 -11.89 6.61
C ALA A 11 -6.37 -12.04 7.90
N ARG A 12 -6.96 -13.22 8.12
CA ARG A 12 -7.75 -13.56 9.31
C ARG A 12 -6.92 -14.21 10.42
N GLY A 13 -5.59 -14.24 10.29
CA GLY A 13 -4.68 -14.87 11.25
C GLY A 13 -4.70 -16.41 11.24
N GLY A 14 -5.24 -17.02 10.18
CA GLY A 14 -5.23 -18.47 10.00
C GLY A 14 -3.98 -18.97 9.28
N THR A 15 -3.77 -20.28 9.31
CA THR A 15 -2.66 -20.95 8.61
C THR A 15 -3.14 -21.47 7.25
N PRO A 16 -2.60 -20.99 6.12
CA PRO A 16 -2.93 -21.51 4.80
C PRO A 16 -2.25 -22.88 4.54
N ASP A 17 -2.64 -23.56 3.46
CA ASP A 17 -2.01 -24.81 3.00
C ASP A 17 -0.57 -24.60 2.49
N GLN A 18 -0.24 -23.39 2.05
CA GLN A 18 1.11 -22.92 1.74
C GLN A 18 1.17 -21.40 1.90
N SER A 19 2.37 -20.84 2.13
CA SER A 19 2.54 -19.37 2.23
C SER A 19 2.17 -18.69 0.91
N PRO A 20 1.22 -17.74 0.90
CA PRO A 20 0.87 -17.02 -0.31
C PRO A 20 2.01 -16.10 -0.77
N THR A 21 2.07 -15.84 -2.07
CA THR A 21 3.11 -15.02 -2.70
C THR A 21 2.49 -13.91 -3.55
N ILE A 22 2.95 -12.68 -3.36
CA ILE A 22 2.61 -11.56 -4.25
C ILE A 22 3.27 -11.80 -5.62
N GLY A 23 2.49 -11.68 -6.69
CA GLY A 23 2.86 -12.03 -8.07
C GLY A 23 2.42 -13.43 -8.52
N GLN A 24 2.05 -14.32 -7.58
CA GLN A 24 1.47 -15.63 -7.90
C GLN A 24 0.05 -15.77 -7.37
N ASP A 25 -0.16 -15.48 -6.09
CA ASP A 25 -1.47 -15.59 -5.44
C ASP A 25 -2.25 -14.26 -5.45
N ALA A 26 -1.55 -13.14 -5.41
CA ALA A 26 -2.10 -11.80 -5.58
C ALA A 26 -1.41 -11.11 -6.77
N LEU A 27 -2.19 -10.60 -7.71
CA LEU A 27 -1.70 -9.81 -8.83
C LEU A 27 -1.87 -8.33 -8.50
N LEU A 28 -0.77 -7.58 -8.59
CA LEU A 28 -0.76 -6.13 -8.44
C LEU A 28 -0.97 -5.51 -9.82
N VAL A 29 -2.02 -4.72 -9.99
CA VAL A 29 -2.42 -4.22 -11.31
C VAL A 29 -2.77 -2.73 -11.29
N PRO A 30 -2.60 -2.04 -12.44
CA PRO A 30 -3.12 -0.68 -12.59
C PRO A 30 -4.65 -0.72 -12.74
N LEU A 31 -5.29 0.43 -12.52
CA LEU A 31 -6.74 0.55 -12.42
C LEU A 31 -7.44 0.10 -13.71
N ASP A 32 -6.89 0.48 -14.87
CA ASP A 32 -7.40 0.14 -16.21
C ASP A 32 -7.30 -1.35 -16.57
N ARG A 33 -6.58 -2.16 -15.77
CA ARG A 33 -6.37 -3.60 -16.02
C ARG A 33 -7.12 -4.52 -15.10
N ILE A 34 -7.87 -4.00 -14.12
CA ILE A 34 -8.59 -4.81 -13.12
C ILE A 34 -9.52 -5.81 -13.81
N VAL A 35 -10.44 -5.33 -14.66
CA VAL A 35 -11.47 -6.17 -15.30
C VAL A 35 -10.85 -7.27 -16.18
N ALA A 36 -9.86 -6.91 -17.01
CA ALA A 36 -9.20 -7.88 -17.88
C ALA A 36 -8.41 -8.94 -17.09
N THR A 37 -7.76 -8.53 -16.00
CA THR A 37 -7.01 -9.43 -15.12
C THR A 37 -7.94 -10.41 -14.42
N LEU A 38 -9.04 -9.93 -13.85
CA LEU A 38 -10.05 -10.77 -13.19
C LEU A 38 -10.60 -11.84 -14.13
N ALA A 39 -10.90 -11.47 -15.39
CA ALA A 39 -11.43 -12.41 -16.38
C ALA A 39 -10.41 -13.51 -16.76
N SER A 40 -9.11 -13.19 -16.74
CA SER A 40 -8.05 -14.11 -17.16
C SER A 40 -7.46 -14.92 -15.99
N ASN A 41 -7.68 -14.50 -14.75
CA ASN A 41 -7.07 -15.05 -13.54
C ASN A 41 -8.13 -15.28 -12.45
N PRO A 42 -9.07 -16.22 -12.65
CA PRO A 42 -10.23 -16.38 -11.78
C PRO A 42 -9.85 -16.81 -10.34
N ASP A 43 -8.71 -17.47 -10.16
CA ASP A 43 -8.28 -18.01 -8.86
C ASP A 43 -7.37 -17.07 -8.06
N GLN A 44 -6.63 -16.18 -8.73
CA GLN A 44 -5.74 -15.20 -8.11
C GLN A 44 -6.51 -14.00 -7.58
N ALA A 45 -6.09 -13.48 -6.43
CA ALA A 45 -6.58 -12.19 -5.98
C ALA A 45 -6.05 -11.07 -6.88
N VAL A 46 -6.87 -10.06 -7.16
CA VAL A 46 -6.45 -8.89 -7.92
C VAL A 46 -6.49 -7.67 -7.01
N LEU A 47 -5.33 -7.07 -6.76
CA LEU A 47 -5.19 -5.86 -5.97
C LEU A 47 -4.83 -4.69 -6.89
N ALA A 48 -5.65 -3.64 -6.83
CA ALA A 48 -5.32 -2.41 -7.52
C ALA A 48 -4.21 -1.69 -6.75
N VAL A 49 -3.14 -1.33 -7.44
CA VAL A 49 -2.10 -0.50 -6.81
C VAL A 49 -2.60 0.94 -6.83
N ILE A 50 -2.69 1.59 -5.67
CA ILE A 50 -3.12 2.98 -5.54
C ILE A 50 -2.10 3.74 -4.68
N PRO A 51 -1.62 4.92 -5.12
CA PRO A 51 -0.64 5.69 -4.37
C PRO A 51 -1.30 6.49 -3.23
N SER A 52 -0.60 6.61 -2.11
CA SER A 52 -0.97 7.52 -1.02
C SER A 52 -0.95 8.99 -1.47
N PRO A 53 -1.60 9.92 -0.75
CA PRO A 53 -1.59 11.34 -1.08
C PRO A 53 -0.18 11.92 -1.23
N LEU A 54 0.75 11.57 -0.34
CA LEU A 54 2.15 11.99 -0.47
C LEU A 54 2.79 11.39 -1.73
N THR A 55 2.57 10.11 -2.01
CA THR A 55 3.09 9.47 -3.23
C THR A 55 2.56 10.17 -4.49
N VAL A 56 1.28 10.57 -4.51
CA VAL A 56 0.70 11.35 -5.62
C VAL A 56 1.41 12.71 -5.75
N ALA A 57 1.65 13.42 -4.65
CA ALA A 57 2.36 14.70 -4.67
C ALA A 57 3.77 14.57 -5.27
N LEU A 58 4.52 13.55 -4.85
CA LEU A 58 5.87 13.27 -5.37
C LEU A 58 5.86 13.00 -6.89
N LYS A 59 4.86 12.26 -7.38
CA LYS A 59 4.74 11.97 -8.82
C LYS A 59 4.29 13.17 -9.65
N GLN A 60 3.65 14.15 -9.02
CA GLN A 60 3.27 15.43 -9.64
C GLN A 60 4.35 16.50 -9.48
N ASP A 61 5.53 16.15 -8.95
CA ASP A 61 6.62 17.09 -8.62
C ASP A 61 6.16 18.27 -7.76
N LEU A 62 5.17 18.04 -6.86
CA LEU A 62 4.64 19.05 -5.96
C LEU A 62 5.50 19.15 -4.69
N ASP A 63 5.95 20.36 -4.36
CA ASP A 63 6.59 20.66 -3.08
C ASP A 63 5.54 20.91 -1.99
N ILE A 64 4.80 19.84 -1.67
CA ILE A 64 3.67 19.89 -0.74
C ILE A 64 4.10 20.31 0.68
N PHE A 65 5.32 20.00 1.09
CA PHE A 65 5.83 20.41 2.40
C PHE A 65 6.02 21.92 2.46
N ASN A 66 6.65 22.51 1.44
CA ASN A 66 6.78 23.97 1.38
C ASN A 66 5.42 24.66 1.26
N GLU A 67 4.45 24.11 0.51
CA GLU A 67 3.09 24.67 0.47
C GLU A 67 2.43 24.67 1.87
N LEU A 68 2.47 23.53 2.58
CA LEU A 68 1.91 23.39 3.92
C LEU A 68 2.59 24.30 4.97
N GLU A 69 3.88 24.60 4.80
CA GLU A 69 4.64 25.48 5.70
C GLU A 69 4.47 26.97 5.38
N SER A 70 4.47 27.34 4.09
CA SER A 70 4.47 28.75 3.66
C SER A 70 3.07 29.36 3.58
N ASP A 71 2.06 28.58 3.22
CA ASP A 71 0.64 28.96 3.23
C ASP A 71 -0.20 27.75 3.68
N PRO A 72 -0.39 27.57 5.00
CA PRO A 72 -1.10 26.41 5.53
C PRO A 72 -2.52 26.25 4.99
N GLU A 73 -3.21 27.34 4.63
CA GLU A 73 -4.57 27.22 4.08
C GLU A 73 -4.53 26.64 2.67
N ALA A 74 -3.70 27.21 1.79
CA ALA A 74 -3.53 26.70 0.43
C ALA A 74 -2.94 25.28 0.42
N GLY A 75 -1.93 25.00 1.24
CA GLY A 75 -1.32 23.68 1.34
C GLY A 75 -2.30 22.60 1.82
N ASN A 76 -3.18 22.92 2.79
CA ASN A 76 -4.23 21.97 3.20
C ASN A 76 -5.26 21.74 2.09
N GLN A 77 -5.61 22.75 1.29
CA GLN A 77 -6.48 22.56 0.13
C GLN A 77 -5.83 21.65 -0.93
N THR A 78 -4.53 21.81 -1.18
CA THR A 78 -3.77 20.90 -2.05
C THR A 78 -3.79 19.47 -1.50
N LEU A 79 -3.53 19.29 -0.21
CA LEU A 79 -3.56 17.99 0.45
C LEU A 79 -4.94 17.33 0.37
N ASP A 80 -6.02 18.07 0.64
CA ASP A 80 -7.39 17.56 0.55
C ASP A 80 -7.73 17.10 -0.89
N ARG A 81 -7.23 17.80 -1.91
CA ARG A 81 -7.37 17.38 -3.32
C ARG A 81 -6.62 16.07 -3.59
N LEU A 82 -5.42 15.90 -3.04
CA LEU A 82 -4.64 14.66 -3.18
C LEU A 82 -5.34 13.49 -2.49
N VAL A 83 -5.87 13.70 -1.28
CA VAL A 83 -6.71 12.73 -0.55
C VAL A 83 -7.92 12.33 -1.38
N ALA A 84 -8.67 13.30 -1.91
CA ALA A 84 -9.85 13.03 -2.74
C ALA A 84 -9.48 12.24 -4.00
N THR A 85 -8.33 12.54 -4.62
CA THR A 85 -7.83 11.81 -5.79
C THR A 85 -7.57 10.33 -5.46
N THR A 86 -6.88 10.06 -4.35
CA THR A 86 -6.62 8.70 -3.87
C THR A 86 -7.93 7.96 -3.54
N GLN A 87 -8.89 8.61 -2.89
CA GLN A 87 -10.19 8.02 -2.56
C GLN A 87 -11.02 7.68 -3.80
N VAL A 88 -11.03 8.55 -4.82
CA VAL A 88 -11.71 8.27 -6.10
C VAL A 88 -11.11 7.03 -6.76
N ALA A 89 -9.77 6.95 -6.85
CA ALA A 89 -9.10 5.80 -7.46
C ALA A 89 -9.37 4.48 -6.70
N ILE A 90 -9.39 4.53 -5.37
CA ILE A 90 -9.77 3.39 -4.52
C ILE A 90 -11.21 2.95 -4.82
N ASN A 91 -12.15 3.89 -4.84
CA ASN A 91 -13.55 3.59 -5.11
C ASN A 91 -13.70 2.98 -6.50
N ASP A 92 -13.12 3.58 -7.53
CA ASP A 92 -13.18 3.09 -8.90
C ASP A 92 -12.61 1.66 -9.01
N ALA A 93 -11.50 1.37 -8.34
CA ALA A 93 -10.90 0.05 -8.30
C ALA A 93 -11.82 -1.01 -7.65
N LEU A 94 -12.44 -0.68 -6.51
CA LEU A 94 -13.38 -1.57 -5.83
C LEU A 94 -14.66 -1.77 -6.66
N HIS A 95 -15.19 -0.72 -7.30
CA HIS A 95 -16.33 -0.83 -8.22
C HIS A 95 -16.02 -1.67 -9.46
N ALA A 96 -14.78 -1.66 -9.95
CA ALA A 96 -14.30 -2.52 -11.03
C ALA A 96 -14.14 -4.00 -10.60
N GLY A 97 -14.30 -4.31 -9.32
CA GLY A 97 -14.31 -5.67 -8.77
C GLY A 97 -12.98 -6.15 -8.22
N ALA A 98 -12.02 -5.26 -7.96
CA ALA A 98 -10.78 -5.63 -7.26
C ALA A 98 -11.07 -6.33 -5.92
N ASP A 99 -10.26 -7.32 -5.56
CA ASP A 99 -10.37 -7.99 -4.26
C ASP A 99 -9.94 -7.06 -3.10
N GLY A 100 -9.17 -6.02 -3.42
CA GLY A 100 -8.88 -4.88 -2.55
C GLY A 100 -7.73 -4.03 -3.09
N ILE A 101 -7.08 -3.29 -2.21
CA ILE A 101 -6.09 -2.27 -2.57
C ILE A 101 -4.69 -2.65 -2.11
N CYS A 102 -3.70 -2.47 -2.98
CA CYS A 102 -2.31 -2.34 -2.61
C CYS A 102 -2.00 -0.84 -2.46
N TYR A 103 -2.05 -0.35 -1.22
CA TYR A 103 -1.86 1.05 -0.87
C TYR A 103 -0.36 1.34 -0.77
N LEU A 104 0.17 2.03 -1.78
CA LEU A 104 1.58 2.34 -1.87
C LEU A 104 1.90 3.64 -1.14
N ILE A 105 2.80 3.56 -0.16
CA ILE A 105 3.34 4.73 0.53
C ILE A 105 4.82 4.87 0.13
N GLU A 106 5.12 5.89 -0.66
CA GLU A 106 6.46 6.43 -0.84
C GLU A 106 6.59 7.70 0.00
N GLY A 107 7.68 7.80 0.75
CA GLY A 107 8.05 9.01 1.48
C GLY A 107 7.82 8.98 3.00
N ALA A 108 7.34 7.86 3.55
CA ALA A 108 7.44 7.55 4.98
C ALA A 108 8.87 7.09 5.36
N SER A 109 9.89 7.82 4.89
CA SER A 109 11.31 7.56 5.12
C SER A 109 12.12 8.86 5.01
N PRO A 110 13.37 8.88 5.52
CA PRO A 110 14.24 10.06 5.47
C PRO A 110 14.59 10.56 4.07
N ASP A 111 14.34 9.77 3.02
CA ASP A 111 14.61 10.16 1.63
C ASP A 111 13.72 11.31 1.16
N VAL A 112 12.56 11.48 1.80
CA VAL A 112 11.51 12.39 1.34
C VAL A 112 11.00 13.32 2.43
N SER A 113 10.87 12.83 3.66
CA SER A 113 10.26 13.60 4.73
C SER A 113 10.99 13.38 6.04
N THR A 114 10.72 14.23 7.02
CA THR A 114 11.03 13.95 8.42
C THR A 114 9.86 13.21 9.08
N PRO A 115 10.08 12.48 10.21
CA PRO A 115 8.96 11.86 10.94
C PRO A 115 7.89 12.87 11.37
N MET A 116 8.31 14.10 11.70
CA MET A 116 7.39 15.17 12.10
C MET A 116 6.55 15.69 10.93
N GLN A 117 7.12 15.79 9.73
CA GLN A 117 6.37 16.16 8.53
C GLN A 117 5.38 15.06 8.12
N TYR A 118 5.84 13.81 8.02
CA TYR A 118 4.95 12.70 7.64
C TYR A 118 3.85 12.49 8.69
N GLY A 119 4.23 12.42 9.97
CA GLY A 119 3.30 12.25 11.08
C GLY A 119 2.33 13.42 11.25
N GLY A 120 2.79 14.65 11.02
CA GLY A 120 1.98 15.86 11.20
C GLY A 120 0.96 16.10 10.09
N PHE A 121 1.27 15.73 8.84
CA PHE A 121 0.42 16.07 7.69
C PHE A 121 -0.28 14.86 7.06
N PHE A 122 0.35 13.69 7.04
CA PHE A 122 -0.11 12.58 6.19
C PHE A 122 -0.63 11.36 6.96
N LEU A 123 -0.06 11.06 8.12
CA LEU A 123 -0.36 9.81 8.84
C LEU A 123 -1.86 9.63 9.15
N GLU A 124 -2.52 10.66 9.67
CA GLU A 124 -3.96 10.58 9.96
C GLU A 124 -4.81 10.53 8.68
N ARG A 125 -4.38 11.17 7.60
CA ARG A 125 -5.06 11.08 6.29
C ARG A 125 -4.99 9.66 5.73
N ASP A 126 -3.81 9.04 5.79
CA ASP A 126 -3.62 7.64 5.40
C ASP A 126 -4.51 6.72 6.25
N ARG A 127 -4.57 6.95 7.56
CA ARG A 127 -5.43 6.19 8.49
C ARG A 127 -6.91 6.31 8.13
N GLU A 128 -7.41 7.51 7.86
CA GLU A 128 -8.81 7.75 7.45
C GLU A 128 -9.16 7.05 6.14
N ILE A 129 -8.29 7.15 5.13
CA ILE A 129 -8.48 6.49 3.82
C ILE A 129 -8.56 4.98 4.00
N LEU A 130 -7.61 4.40 4.73
CA LEU A 130 -7.50 2.96 4.92
C LEU A 130 -8.63 2.40 5.79
N ALA A 131 -9.07 3.15 6.80
CA ALA A 131 -10.22 2.79 7.64
C ALA A 131 -11.52 2.69 6.85
N ALA A 132 -11.67 3.47 5.77
CA ALA A 132 -12.85 3.45 4.92
C ALA A 132 -12.97 2.21 4.02
N ILE A 133 -11.91 1.40 3.90
CA ILE A 133 -11.87 0.24 2.99
C ILE A 133 -11.62 -1.10 3.68
N THR A 134 -11.72 -1.16 5.01
CA THR A 134 -11.47 -2.38 5.80
C THR A 134 -12.38 -3.55 5.41
N ASP A 135 -13.55 -3.28 4.83
CA ASP A 135 -14.50 -4.29 4.35
C ASP A 135 -14.09 -4.97 3.03
N ALA A 136 -13.04 -4.49 2.35
CA ALA A 136 -12.49 -5.17 1.18
C ALA A 136 -11.94 -6.56 1.57
N ARG A 137 -11.87 -7.50 0.62
CA ARG A 137 -11.46 -8.89 0.95
C ARG A 137 -10.02 -8.97 1.44
N PHE A 138 -9.15 -8.11 0.89
CA PHE A 138 -7.74 -8.07 1.26
C PHE A 138 -7.13 -6.72 0.89
N ASN A 139 -6.54 -6.02 1.87
CA ASN A 139 -5.81 -4.78 1.64
C ASN A 139 -4.37 -4.96 2.09
N LEU A 140 -3.45 -4.47 1.28
CA LEU A 140 -2.02 -4.50 1.54
C LEU A 140 -1.50 -3.07 1.61
N ILE A 141 -0.83 -2.71 2.70
CA ILE A 141 0.02 -1.51 2.73
C ILE A 141 1.40 -1.93 2.25
N ALA A 142 1.97 -1.19 1.31
CA ALA A 142 3.33 -1.40 0.84
C ALA A 142 4.14 -0.10 1.02
N ILE A 143 5.14 -0.14 1.89
CA ILE A 143 6.09 0.97 2.07
C ILE A 143 7.25 0.78 1.11
N ALA A 144 7.41 1.71 0.18
CA ALA A 144 8.50 1.72 -0.78
C ALA A 144 9.47 2.87 -0.49
N GLY A 145 10.75 2.63 -0.75
CA GLY A 145 11.84 3.57 -0.48
C GLY A 145 13.18 2.87 -0.47
N THR A 146 14.25 3.66 -0.46
CA THR A 146 15.63 3.16 -0.42
C THR A 146 16.21 3.16 0.99
N SER A 147 15.81 4.13 1.81
CA SER A 147 16.20 4.24 3.21
C SER A 147 15.22 3.53 4.14
N GLU A 148 15.68 3.30 5.37
CA GLU A 148 14.88 2.66 6.42
C GLU A 148 13.57 3.42 6.67
N PRO A 149 12.40 2.76 6.53
CA PRO A 149 11.11 3.40 6.69
C PRO A 149 10.75 3.65 8.16
N TYR A 150 9.84 4.58 8.38
CA TYR A 150 9.25 4.91 9.70
C TYR A 150 8.24 3.86 10.15
N ILE A 151 8.64 2.58 10.23
CA ILE A 151 7.75 1.45 10.54
C ILE A 151 6.94 1.68 11.82
N ASP A 152 7.55 2.24 12.86
CA ASP A 152 6.87 2.56 14.13
C ASP A 152 5.67 3.50 13.96
N PHE A 153 5.64 4.32 12.90
CA PHE A 153 4.55 5.24 12.60
C PHE A 153 3.48 4.59 11.72
N VAL A 154 3.88 3.84 10.70
CA VAL A 154 2.98 3.33 9.66
C VAL A 154 2.48 1.91 9.89
N SER A 155 3.08 1.14 10.80
CA SER A 155 2.72 -0.26 11.01
C SER A 155 1.32 -0.46 11.59
N ASP A 156 0.82 0.50 12.39
CA ASP A 156 -0.53 0.50 12.97
C ASP A 156 -1.62 0.99 11.98
N LEU A 157 -1.25 1.37 10.76
CA LEU A 157 -2.25 1.72 9.75
C LEU A 157 -3.15 0.51 9.42
N PRO A 158 -4.47 0.72 9.28
CA PRO A 158 -5.43 -0.36 9.17
C PRO A 158 -5.31 -1.05 7.80
N ALA A 159 -4.86 -2.30 7.80
CA ALA A 159 -4.85 -3.16 6.62
C ALA A 159 -4.72 -4.62 7.04
N HIS A 160 -5.10 -5.52 6.12
CA HIS A 160 -4.98 -6.96 6.33
C HIS A 160 -3.53 -7.44 6.35
N ALA A 161 -2.69 -6.81 5.52
CA ALA A 161 -1.27 -7.10 5.42
C ALA A 161 -0.44 -5.82 5.33
N PHE A 162 0.80 -5.92 5.78
CA PHE A 162 1.77 -4.83 5.75
C PHE A 162 3.10 -5.31 5.16
N ALA A 163 3.63 -4.55 4.22
CA ALA A 163 4.87 -4.81 3.53
C ALA A 163 5.82 -3.62 3.56
N TRP A 164 7.10 -3.93 3.57
CA TRP A 164 8.17 -2.96 3.42
C TRP A 164 9.29 -3.57 2.58
N GLN A 165 9.96 -2.73 1.81
CA GLN A 165 11.10 -3.15 1.01
C GLN A 165 12.28 -3.53 1.92
N THR A 166 12.81 -4.73 1.73
CA THR A 166 13.62 -5.49 2.72
C THR A 166 15.10 -5.08 2.87
N GLU A 167 15.52 -3.89 2.49
CA GLU A 167 16.88 -3.39 2.78
C GLU A 167 16.88 -2.51 4.04
N SER A 168 16.43 -3.08 5.17
CA SER A 168 16.35 -2.36 6.46
C SER A 168 16.67 -3.29 7.65
N GLY A 169 16.83 -2.73 8.84
CA GLY A 169 17.00 -3.49 10.08
C GLY A 169 15.72 -4.16 10.60
N TRP A 170 14.60 -4.04 9.88
CA TRP A 170 13.30 -4.54 10.26
C TRP A 170 13.09 -5.99 9.82
N THR A 171 12.97 -6.88 10.80
CA THR A 171 12.56 -8.28 10.58
C THR A 171 11.06 -8.45 10.81
N PRO A 172 10.40 -9.45 10.19
CA PRO A 172 9.01 -9.76 10.47
C PRO A 172 8.72 -9.95 11.97
N ALA A 173 9.61 -10.61 12.71
CA ALA A 173 9.47 -10.76 14.15
C ALA A 173 9.36 -9.42 14.89
N ARG A 174 10.18 -8.42 14.54
CA ARG A 174 10.12 -7.08 15.15
C ARG A 174 8.85 -6.33 14.78
N VAL A 175 8.45 -6.38 13.51
CA VAL A 175 7.23 -5.69 13.06
C VAL A 175 5.97 -6.33 13.66
N ALA A 176 5.99 -7.64 13.94
CA ALA A 176 4.91 -8.34 14.63
C ALA A 176 4.70 -7.87 16.09
N GLU A 177 5.70 -7.24 16.72
CA GLU A 177 5.55 -6.62 18.05
C GLU A 177 4.76 -5.30 17.98
N LEU A 178 4.70 -4.67 16.81
CA LEU A 178 4.12 -3.34 16.61
C LEU A 178 2.71 -3.36 16.02
N ARG A 179 2.36 -4.42 15.28
CA ARG A 179 1.05 -4.51 14.61
C ARG A 179 0.46 -5.90 14.62
N THR A 180 -0.86 -5.93 14.43
CA THR A 180 -1.61 -7.16 14.16
C THR A 180 -1.83 -7.34 12.65
N GLY A 181 -2.19 -8.56 12.24
CA GLY A 181 -2.40 -8.90 10.84
C GLY A 181 -1.15 -9.44 10.15
N ALA A 182 -1.26 -9.66 8.85
CA ALA A 182 -0.24 -10.36 8.08
C ALA A 182 0.96 -9.46 7.77
N LEU A 183 2.12 -10.11 7.63
CA LEU A 183 3.37 -9.44 7.27
C LEU A 183 3.83 -10.01 5.94
N ALA A 184 4.14 -9.11 5.01
CA ALA A 184 4.53 -9.43 3.65
C ALA A 184 5.94 -8.88 3.40
N ALA A 185 6.92 -9.76 3.22
CA ALA A 185 8.32 -9.35 3.04
C ALA A 185 9.09 -10.42 2.24
N ASN A 186 10.27 -10.06 1.74
CA ASN A 186 11.21 -11.02 1.17
C ASN A 186 11.99 -11.71 2.30
N HIS A 187 11.29 -12.41 3.17
CA HIS A 187 11.86 -13.04 4.36
C HIS A 187 11.12 -14.35 4.70
N SER A 188 11.85 -15.35 5.18
CA SER A 188 11.29 -16.68 5.48
C SER A 188 10.26 -16.67 6.61
N GLU A 189 10.38 -15.74 7.55
CA GLU A 189 9.42 -15.55 8.66
C GLU A 189 8.17 -14.75 8.26
N ALA A 190 8.10 -14.22 7.03
CA ALA A 190 6.92 -13.48 6.59
C ALA A 190 5.74 -14.41 6.31
N HIS A 191 4.54 -13.96 6.68
CA HIS A 191 3.29 -14.66 6.40
C HIS A 191 2.99 -14.74 4.90
N ILE A 192 3.41 -13.71 4.14
CA ILE A 192 3.24 -13.59 2.70
C ILE A 192 4.61 -13.30 2.09
N GLN A 193 4.98 -14.02 1.04
CA GLN A 193 6.22 -13.76 0.32
C GLN A 193 6.03 -12.57 -0.62
N PHE A 194 6.87 -11.55 -0.47
CA PHE A 194 6.84 -10.36 -1.31
C PHE A 194 8.27 -9.95 -1.71
N SER A 195 8.67 -10.34 -2.92
CA SER A 195 10.04 -10.14 -3.42
C SER A 195 10.32 -8.69 -3.81
N ASN A 196 11.59 -8.31 -3.82
CA ASN A 196 12.03 -7.01 -4.37
C ASN A 196 11.56 -6.81 -5.82
N SER A 197 11.55 -7.87 -6.65
CA SER A 197 11.04 -7.78 -8.02
C SER A 197 9.56 -7.43 -8.10
N ALA A 198 8.75 -7.86 -7.12
CA ALA A 198 7.35 -7.51 -7.06
C ALA A 198 7.15 -6.06 -6.57
N PHE A 199 8.02 -5.54 -5.71
CA PHE A 199 8.07 -4.10 -5.39
C PHE A 199 8.38 -3.25 -6.64
N GLU A 200 9.34 -3.66 -7.47
CA GLU A 200 9.65 -2.96 -8.73
C GLU A 200 8.47 -2.99 -9.71
N GLN A 201 7.80 -4.15 -9.84
CA GLN A 201 6.59 -4.27 -10.67
C GLN A 201 5.45 -3.37 -10.17
N MET A 202 5.27 -3.28 -8.84
CA MET A 202 4.29 -2.39 -8.23
C MET A 202 4.60 -0.93 -8.55
N ARG A 203 5.85 -0.49 -8.43
CA ARG A 203 6.27 0.87 -8.81
C ARG A 203 6.02 1.16 -10.29
N HIS A 204 6.38 0.24 -11.19
CA HIS A 204 6.09 0.40 -12.62
C HIS A 204 4.59 0.42 -12.93
N THR A 205 3.80 -0.37 -12.19
CA THR A 205 2.35 -0.38 -12.30
C THR A 205 1.75 0.99 -11.93
N GLN A 206 2.31 1.65 -10.91
CA GLN A 206 1.91 3.01 -10.55
C GLN A 206 2.27 4.04 -11.62
N GLU A 207 3.44 3.92 -12.23
CA GLU A 207 3.84 4.79 -13.35
C GLU A 207 2.91 4.65 -14.56
N ALA A 208 2.29 3.48 -14.75
CA ALA A 208 1.28 3.26 -15.78
C ALA A 208 -0.04 3.98 -15.45
N ASN A 209 -0.48 3.99 -14.19
CA ASN A 209 -1.69 4.71 -13.76
C ASN A 209 -1.59 6.23 -14.00
N ALA A 210 -0.39 6.82 -13.97
CA ALA A 210 -0.20 8.24 -14.21
C ALA A 210 -0.35 8.67 -15.69
N LYS A 211 -0.42 7.71 -16.63
CA LYS A 211 -0.46 7.96 -18.08
C LYS A 211 -1.80 7.65 -18.74
N SER A 212 -2.75 7.10 -18.00
CA SER A 212 -4.08 6.67 -18.45
C SER A 212 -5.15 7.68 -18.07
#